data_AF-A0A3N5KUF9-F1
#
_entry.id   AF-A0A3N5KUF9-F1
#
_cell.length_a   1.000
_cell.length_b   1.000
_cell.length_c   1.000
_cell.angle_alpha   90.00
_cell.angle_beta   90.00
_cell.angle_gamma   90.00
#
_symmetry.space_group_name_H-M   'P 1'
#
loop_
_entity.id
_entity.type
_entity.pdbx_description
1 polymer ?
#
loop_
_entity_poly.entity_id
_entity_poly.type
_entity_poly.pdbx_seq_one_letter_code
_entity_poly.pdbx_strand_id
1 'polypeptide(L)'
;LVLPYLENLRTTRLDEEQRVLIDVMASNLTNIGSSFARQLSSWKTKLTPAEIQVADLLRLGRRTKEIAALLKVSPSAVSFHRNNIRAKLSLTRTATNLVSYLRVVEESSGSRLPPPARTRLRPARKASAPAGGSRRTDRATAEP
;
A
#
# COMPACT_ATOMS: atom_id res chain seq x y z
N LEU A 1 26.66 -7.89 11.79
CA LEU A 1 28.00 -7.39 11.42
C LEU A 1 28.62 -6.51 12.50
N VAL A 2 27.91 -5.54 13.12
CA VAL A 2 28.54 -4.65 14.15
C VAL A 2 28.50 -5.20 15.59
N LEU A 3 27.43 -5.90 16.00
CA LEU A 3 27.26 -6.39 17.38
C LEU A 3 28.41 -7.26 17.94
N PRO A 4 29.02 -8.19 17.18
CA PRO A 4 30.14 -8.99 17.69
C PRO A 4 31.35 -8.15 18.12
N TYR A 5 31.57 -6.99 17.50
CA TYR A 5 32.67 -6.10 17.88
C TYR A 5 32.38 -5.34 19.18
N LEU A 6 31.11 -5.03 19.46
CA LEU A 6 30.70 -4.47 20.76
C LEU A 6 30.83 -5.49 21.88
N GLU A 7 30.48 -6.76 21.62
CA GLU A 7 30.71 -7.84 22.59
C GLU A 7 32.20 -8.06 22.84
N ASN A 8 33.04 -8.00 21.80
CA ASN A 8 34.49 -8.07 21.99
C ASN A 8 35.01 -6.91 22.84
N LEU A 9 34.53 -5.68 22.62
CA LEU A 9 34.88 -4.52 23.44
C LEU A 9 34.50 -4.71 24.92
N ARG A 10 33.35 -5.33 25.21
CA ARG A 10 32.96 -5.66 26.59
C ARG A 10 33.92 -6.60 27.32
N THR A 11 34.74 -7.36 26.59
CA THR A 11 35.75 -8.25 27.20
C THR A 11 37.06 -7.54 27.53
N THR A 12 37.22 -6.28 27.11
CA THR A 12 38.37 -5.43 27.43
C THR A 12 38.20 -4.73 28.78
N ARG A 13 39.27 -4.09 29.28
CA ARG A 13 39.19 -3.28 30.50
C ARG A 13 38.50 -1.96 30.18
N LEU A 14 37.27 -1.82 30.63
CA LEU A 14 36.44 -0.62 30.48
C LEU A 14 36.15 -0.02 31.84
N ASP A 15 36.07 1.31 31.90
CA ASP A 15 35.48 2.00 33.04
C ASP A 15 33.94 1.96 33.00
N GLU A 16 33.30 2.42 34.07
CA GLU A 16 31.84 2.34 34.21
C GLU A 16 31.11 3.21 33.16
N GLU A 17 31.65 4.39 32.85
CA GLU A 17 31.06 5.29 31.86
C GLU A 17 31.09 4.68 30.44
N GLN A 18 32.22 4.09 30.07
CA GLN A 18 32.41 3.38 28.80
C GLN A 18 31.46 2.19 28.67
N ARG A 19 31.23 1.47 29.77
CA ARG A 19 30.34 0.31 29.81
C ARG A 19 28.89 0.73 29.55
N VAL A 20 28.44 1.80 30.21
CA VAL A 20 27.12 2.40 29.99
C VAL A 20 26.97 2.88 28.54
N LEU A 21 27.98 3.55 27.99
CA LEU A 21 28.00 4.01 26.59
C LEU A 21 27.86 2.85 25.60
N ILE A 22 28.59 1.75 25.82
CA ILE A 22 28.50 0.55 24.98
C ILE A 22 27.10 -0.07 25.04
N ASP A 23 26.48 -0.13 26.21
CA ASP A 23 25.12 -0.67 26.37
C ASP A 23 24.06 0.18 25.68
N VAL A 24 24.19 1.51 25.75
CA VAL A 24 23.34 2.45 25.00
C VAL A 24 23.53 2.26 23.50
N MET A 25 24.78 2.15 23.02
CA MET A 25 25.07 1.91 21.61
C MET A 25 24.51 0.57 21.12
N ALA A 26 24.71 -0.51 21.87
CA ALA A 26 24.19 -1.84 21.53
C ALA A 26 22.66 -1.85 21.48
N SER A 27 22.00 -1.21 22.46
CA SER A 27 20.54 -1.08 22.49
C SER A 27 20.02 -0.27 21.31
N ASN A 28 20.65 0.87 21.00
CA ASN A 28 20.25 1.71 19.86
C ASN A 28 20.42 0.98 18.52
N LEU A 29 21.54 0.29 18.32
CA LEU A 29 21.77 -0.48 17.10
C LEU A 29 20.81 -1.66 16.96
N THR A 30 20.47 -2.33 18.06
CA THR A 30 19.45 -3.39 18.08
C THR A 30 18.06 -2.84 17.80
N ASN A 31 17.75 -1.65 18.32
CA ASN A 31 16.49 -0.95 18.04
C ASN A 31 16.38 -0.52 16.57
N ILE A 32 17.47 -0.02 15.98
CA ILE A 32 17.53 0.32 14.55
C ILE A 32 17.37 -0.96 13.70
N GLY A 33 18.10 -2.02 14.03
CA GLY A 33 18.01 -3.31 13.33
C GLY A 33 16.61 -3.92 13.42
N SER A 34 15.98 -3.89 14.60
CA SER A 34 14.61 -4.38 14.79
C SER A 34 13.59 -3.49 14.07
N SER A 35 13.79 -2.17 14.05
CA SER A 35 12.96 -1.25 13.26
C SER A 35 13.07 -1.55 11.78
N PHE A 36 14.28 -1.78 11.28
CA PHE A 36 14.52 -2.15 9.89
C PHE A 36 13.89 -3.52 9.54
N ALA A 37 14.01 -4.51 10.42
CA ALA A 37 13.35 -5.80 10.27
C ALA A 37 11.81 -5.68 10.30
N ARG A 38 11.26 -4.78 11.13
CA ARG A 38 9.83 -4.42 11.11
C ARG A 38 9.44 -3.68 9.82
N GLN A 39 10.35 -2.87 9.24
CA GLN A 39 10.18 -2.19 7.94
C GLN A 39 10.28 -3.14 6.73
N LEU A 40 10.98 -4.28 6.88
CA LEU A 40 10.70 -5.53 6.15
C LEU A 40 9.39 -6.14 6.67
N SER A 41 8.36 -5.31 6.64
CA SER A 41 7.00 -5.54 7.07
C SER A 41 6.49 -6.94 6.69
N SER A 42 5.81 -7.61 7.63
CA SER A 42 5.25 -8.97 7.53
C SER A 42 4.37 -9.25 6.31
N TRP A 43 3.94 -8.21 5.59
CA TRP A 43 3.24 -8.36 4.32
C TRP A 43 4.18 -8.59 3.14
N LYS A 44 5.40 -8.04 3.16
CA LYS A 44 6.42 -8.25 2.12
C LYS A 44 6.87 -9.71 2.10
N THR A 45 6.87 -10.41 3.25
CA THR A 45 7.19 -11.85 3.31
C THR A 45 6.13 -12.74 2.64
N LYS A 46 4.91 -12.25 2.43
CA LYS A 46 3.82 -12.98 1.76
C LYS A 46 3.78 -12.74 0.24
N LEU A 47 4.60 -11.83 -0.27
CA LEU A 47 4.61 -11.42 -1.67
C LEU A 47 5.83 -11.98 -2.41
N THR A 48 5.70 -12.15 -3.72
CA THR A 48 6.85 -12.45 -4.58
C THR A 48 7.69 -11.19 -4.81
N PRO A 49 8.96 -11.32 -5.23
CA PRO A 49 9.81 -10.16 -5.51
C PRO A 49 9.19 -9.16 -6.50
N ALA A 50 8.53 -9.65 -7.55
CA ALA A 50 7.83 -8.81 -8.52
C ALA A 50 6.63 -8.07 -7.91
N GLU A 51 5.88 -8.73 -7.01
CA GLU A 51 4.76 -8.11 -6.30
C GLU A 51 5.22 -7.05 -5.30
N ILE A 52 6.37 -7.25 -4.63
CA ILE A 52 7.00 -6.25 -3.75
C ILE A 52 7.35 -5.00 -4.56
N GLN A 53 8.01 -5.15 -5.72
CA GLN A 53 8.35 -4.02 -6.58
C GLN A 53 7.12 -3.23 -7.03
N VAL A 54 6.06 -3.93 -7.46
CA VAL A 54 4.79 -3.29 -7.82
C VAL A 54 4.16 -2.58 -6.62
N ALA A 55 4.16 -3.20 -5.44
CA ALA A 55 3.60 -2.63 -4.21
C ALA A 55 4.35 -1.37 -3.76
N ASP A 56 5.68 -1.35 -3.84
CA ASP A 56 6.50 -0.17 -3.51
C ASP A 56 6.22 1.00 -4.46
N LEU A 57 6.10 0.74 -5.77
CA LEU A 57 5.78 1.80 -6.72
C LEU A 57 4.34 2.31 -6.57
N LEU A 58 3.38 1.43 -6.27
CA LEU A 58 2.00 1.81 -5.95
C LEU A 58 1.95 2.70 -4.69
N ARG A 59 2.73 2.36 -3.67
CA ARG A 59 2.87 3.15 -2.44
C ARG A 59 3.40 4.55 -2.73
N LEU A 60 4.43 4.68 -3.57
CA LEU A 60 4.98 5.97 -4.04
C LEU A 60 3.99 6.80 -4.88
N GLY A 61 2.78 6.31 -5.12
CA GLY A 61 1.73 7.02 -5.84
C GLY A 61 1.85 6.94 -7.36
N ARG A 62 2.65 5.99 -7.88
CA ARG A 62 2.78 5.79 -9.32
C ARG A 62 1.55 5.15 -9.91
N ARG A 63 1.17 5.58 -11.11
CA ARG A 63 0.01 5.05 -11.84
C ARG A 63 0.38 3.75 -12.54
N THR A 64 -0.60 2.87 -12.80
CA THR A 64 -0.37 1.56 -13.46
C THR A 64 0.42 1.66 -14.77
N LYS A 65 0.18 2.71 -15.58
CA LYS A 65 0.93 2.95 -16.82
C LYS A 65 2.40 3.32 -16.58
N GLU A 66 2.67 4.11 -15.54
CA GLU A 66 4.03 4.50 -15.15
C GLU A 66 4.80 3.30 -14.59
N ILE A 67 4.14 2.49 -13.76
CA ILE A 67 4.71 1.25 -13.22
C ILE A 67 5.05 0.27 -14.34
N ALA A 68 4.14 0.12 -15.31
CA ALA A 68 4.34 -0.72 -16.48
C ALA A 68 5.57 -0.28 -17.28
N ALA A 69 5.72 1.02 -17.50
CA ALA A 69 6.89 1.60 -18.17
C ALA A 69 8.19 1.37 -17.40
N LEU A 70 8.18 1.60 -16.07
CA LEU A 70 9.36 1.42 -15.21
C LEU A 70 9.84 -0.03 -15.13
N LEU A 71 8.91 -0.98 -15.05
CA LEU A 71 9.21 -2.41 -14.95
C LEU A 71 9.31 -3.09 -16.32
N LYS A 72 9.13 -2.36 -17.43
CA LYS A 72 9.10 -2.88 -18.80
C LYS A 72 8.11 -4.04 -18.99
N VAL A 73 6.94 -3.94 -18.37
CA VAL A 73 5.85 -4.92 -18.47
C VAL A 73 4.58 -4.28 -19.02
N SER A 74 3.58 -5.08 -19.40
CA SER A 74 2.29 -4.55 -19.85
C SER A 74 1.47 -3.97 -18.69
N PRO A 75 0.61 -2.96 -18.92
CA PRO A 75 -0.32 -2.48 -17.90
C PRO A 75 -1.23 -3.59 -17.33
N SER A 76 -1.57 -4.57 -18.17
CA SER A 76 -2.32 -5.76 -17.77
C SER A 76 -1.55 -6.62 -16.76
N ALA A 77 -0.24 -6.80 -16.95
CA ALA A 77 0.61 -7.50 -15.99
C ALA A 77 0.65 -6.79 -14.63
N VAL A 78 0.74 -5.45 -14.62
CA VAL A 78 0.65 -4.68 -13.36
C VAL A 78 -0.72 -4.86 -12.69
N SER A 79 -1.80 -4.90 -13.46
CA SER A 79 -3.15 -5.19 -12.93
C SER A 79 -3.25 -6.60 -12.35
N PHE A 80 -2.63 -7.58 -12.99
CA PHE A 80 -2.54 -8.95 -12.49
C PHE A 80 -1.79 -9.01 -11.15
N HIS A 81 -0.61 -8.39 -11.06
CA HIS A 81 0.15 -8.29 -9.81
C HIS A 81 -0.66 -7.57 -8.72
N ARG A 82 -1.42 -6.51 -9.04
CA ARG A 82 -2.31 -5.82 -8.08
C ARG A 82 -3.37 -6.76 -7.50
N ASN A 83 -3.96 -7.62 -8.32
CA ASN A 83 -4.96 -8.59 -7.87
C ASN A 83 -4.32 -9.65 -6.96
N ASN A 84 -3.15 -10.15 -7.32
CA ASN A 84 -2.42 -11.12 -6.50
C ASN A 84 -2.00 -10.52 -5.15
N ILE A 85 -1.52 -9.28 -5.15
CA ILE A 85 -1.22 -8.55 -3.93
C ILE A 85 -2.48 -8.44 -3.06
N ARG A 86 -3.63 -8.06 -3.61
CA ARG A 86 -4.89 -8.02 -2.84
C ARG A 86 -5.27 -9.39 -2.25
N ALA A 87 -5.11 -10.47 -3.02
CA ALA A 87 -5.38 -11.82 -2.55
C ALA A 87 -4.44 -12.24 -1.41
N LYS A 88 -3.14 -12.03 -1.57
CA LYS A 88 -2.10 -12.39 -0.57
C LYS A 88 -2.17 -11.55 0.70
N LEU A 89 -2.71 -10.33 0.60
CA LEU A 89 -2.98 -9.45 1.74
C LEU A 89 -4.38 -9.65 2.34
N SER A 90 -5.16 -10.63 1.85
CA SER A 90 -6.53 -10.90 2.31
C SER A 90 -7.48 -9.70 2.18
N LEU A 91 -7.24 -8.82 1.20
CA LEU A 91 -8.04 -7.62 0.91
C LEU A 91 -9.13 -7.88 -0.14
N THR A 92 -9.36 -9.12 -0.55
CA THR A 92 -10.32 -9.48 -1.61
C THR A 92 -11.76 -9.20 -1.22
N ARG A 93 -12.11 -9.32 0.06
CA ARG A 93 -13.49 -9.14 0.56
C ARG A 93 -13.74 -7.76 1.19
N THR A 94 -12.79 -6.85 1.09
CA THR A 94 -12.84 -5.55 1.76
C THR A 94 -12.81 -4.41 0.75
N ALA A 95 -13.59 -3.35 0.98
CA ALA A 95 -13.57 -2.12 0.19
C ALA A 95 -12.29 -1.27 0.40
N THR A 96 -11.28 -1.82 1.07
CA THR A 96 -10.03 -1.12 1.39
C THR A 96 -9.21 -0.87 0.14
N ASN A 97 -8.74 0.38 -0.01
CA ASN A 97 -7.83 0.76 -1.07
C ASN A 97 -6.44 0.15 -0.81
N LEU A 98 -5.87 -0.52 -1.81
CA LEU A 98 -4.58 -1.18 -1.69
C LEU A 98 -3.45 -0.18 -1.33
N VAL A 99 -3.42 1.00 -1.97
CA VAL A 99 -2.38 2.01 -1.73
C VAL A 99 -2.47 2.56 -0.31
N SER A 100 -3.69 2.86 0.16
CA SER A 100 -3.92 3.32 1.53
C SER A 100 -3.50 2.27 2.55
N TYR A 101 -3.81 1.00 2.31
CA TYR A 101 -3.37 -0.10 3.16
C TYR A 101 -1.84 -0.19 3.21
N LEU A 102 -1.18 -0.19 2.05
CA LEU A 102 0.29 -0.29 1.97
C LEU A 102 1.01 0.86 2.69
N ARG A 103 0.45 2.08 2.67
CA ARG A 103 0.98 3.24 3.41
C ARG A 103 0.85 3.07 4.92
N VAL A 104 -0.36 2.74 5.38
CA VAL A 104 -0.65 2.54 6.81
C VAL A 104 0.24 1.44 7.42
N VAL A 105 0.47 0.36 6.68
CA VAL A 105 1.27 -0.77 7.18
C VAL A 105 2.76 -0.43 7.27
N GLU A 106 3.27 0.55 6.52
CA GLU A 106 4.63 1.06 6.68
C GLU A 106 4.73 2.12 7.78
N GLU A 107 3.73 3.01 7.88
CA GLU A 107 3.65 4.07 8.90
C GLU A 107 3.49 3.51 10.32
N SER A 108 3.07 2.25 10.46
CA SER A 108 3.07 1.50 11.73
C SER A 108 4.47 1.24 12.32
N SER A 109 5.52 1.75 11.67
CA SER A 109 6.86 1.93 12.27
C SER A 109 6.89 3.03 13.35
N GLY A 110 5.83 3.85 13.45
CA GLY A 110 5.61 4.83 14.51
C GLY A 110 4.21 4.66 15.11
N SER A 111 4.13 4.52 16.43
CA SER A 111 2.92 4.25 17.22
C SER A 111 1.71 5.16 16.92
N ARG A 112 0.61 4.58 16.40
CA ARG A 112 -0.82 4.76 16.78
C ARG A 112 -1.74 4.45 15.59
N LEU A 113 -2.76 3.62 15.82
CA LEU A 113 -3.84 3.34 14.88
C LEU A 113 -4.85 4.49 14.82
N PRO A 114 -5.10 5.12 13.68
CA PRO A 114 -6.37 5.79 13.43
C PRO A 114 -7.39 4.78 12.85
N PRO A 115 -8.65 4.79 13.30
CA PRO A 115 -9.70 3.93 12.76
C PRO A 115 -9.98 4.26 11.29
N PRO A 116 -10.42 3.26 10.48
CA PRO A 116 -10.69 3.48 9.06
C PRO A 116 -11.77 4.54 8.88
N ALA A 117 -11.42 5.61 8.18
CA ALA A 117 -12.37 6.63 7.76
C ALA A 117 -13.51 5.95 7.00
N ARG A 118 -14.71 6.03 7.59
CA ARG A 118 -15.96 5.63 6.94
C ARG A 118 -16.12 6.48 5.68
N THR A 119 -15.67 5.99 4.54
CA THR A 119 -15.93 6.65 3.25
C THR A 119 -17.45 6.65 3.06
N ARG A 120 -18.07 7.82 3.23
CA ARG A 120 -19.48 8.03 2.88
C ARG A 120 -19.65 7.58 1.42
N LEU A 121 -20.52 6.60 1.20
CA LEU A 121 -20.97 6.25 -0.14
C LEU A 121 -21.40 7.54 -0.84
N ARG A 122 -20.72 7.90 -1.93
CA ARG A 122 -21.26 8.89 -2.86
C ARG A 122 -22.54 8.27 -3.45
N PRO A 123 -23.70 8.94 -3.38
CA PRO A 123 -24.89 8.40 -4.00
C PRO A 123 -24.68 8.30 -5.51
N ALA A 124 -25.16 7.20 -6.08
CA ALA A 124 -25.18 6.96 -7.51
C ALA A 124 -25.89 8.12 -8.21
N ARG A 125 -25.18 8.79 -9.13
CA ARG A 125 -25.73 9.82 -10.01
C ARG A 125 -26.78 9.14 -10.89
N LYS A 126 -28.07 9.33 -10.59
CA LYS A 126 -29.17 8.91 -11.47
C LYS A 126 -28.97 9.57 -12.83
N ALA A 127 -28.85 8.75 -13.87
CA ALA A 127 -28.92 9.22 -15.25
C ALA A 127 -30.32 9.80 -15.48
N SER A 128 -30.34 11.06 -15.91
CA SER A 128 -31.53 11.78 -16.37
C SER A 128 -32.08 11.12 -17.62
N ALA A 129 -33.36 10.78 -17.61
CA ALA A 129 -34.14 10.44 -18.78
C ALA A 129 -34.31 11.68 -19.69
N PRO A 130 -34.33 11.54 -21.04
CA PRO A 130 -34.79 12.61 -21.89
C PRO A 130 -36.33 12.63 -21.91
N ALA A 131 -36.88 13.79 -21.61
CA ALA A 131 -38.28 14.14 -21.77
C ALA A 131 -38.58 14.56 -23.22
N GLY A 132 -39.76 14.17 -23.72
CA GLY A 132 -40.59 15.03 -24.57
C GLY A 132 -40.39 14.97 -26.08
N GLY A 133 -41.41 14.48 -26.79
CA GLY A 133 -41.50 14.59 -28.24
C GLY A 133 -42.80 14.03 -28.86
N SER A 134 -43.96 14.28 -28.25
CA SER A 134 -45.26 14.07 -28.92
C SER A 134 -45.55 15.24 -29.85
N ARG A 135 -45.74 15.00 -31.14
CA ARG A 135 -46.72 15.72 -31.96
C ARG A 135 -47.42 14.75 -32.91
N ARG A 136 -48.67 14.47 -32.55
CA ARG A 136 -49.74 14.07 -33.46
C ARG A 136 -49.99 15.22 -34.44
N THR A 137 -50.19 14.89 -35.70
CA THR A 137 -51.26 15.49 -36.51
C THR A 137 -51.78 14.41 -37.44
N ASP A 138 -52.93 13.86 -37.07
CA ASP A 138 -53.84 13.16 -37.98
C ASP A 138 -54.41 14.17 -38.98
N ARG A 139 -54.50 13.82 -40.26
CA ARG A 139 -55.64 14.22 -41.13
C ARG A 139 -55.74 13.32 -42.35
N ALA A 140 -56.76 12.47 -42.35
CA ALA A 140 -57.31 11.75 -43.48
C ALA A 140 -57.91 12.72 -44.51
N THR A 141 -57.92 12.34 -45.80
CA THR A 141 -59.07 12.49 -46.71
C THR A 141 -58.89 11.52 -47.88
N ALA A 142 -59.92 10.71 -48.09
CA ALA A 142 -60.07 9.68 -49.12
C ALA A 142 -60.45 10.27 -50.49
N GLU A 143 -60.40 9.40 -51.50
CA GLU A 143 -60.77 9.53 -52.91
C GLU A 143 -62.18 10.10 -53.16
N PRO A 144 -62.57 10.33 -54.43
CA PRO A 144 -63.03 9.22 -55.28
C PRO A 144 -62.29 9.04 -56.61
#